data_AF-X1AF32-F1
#
_entry.id   AF-X1AF32-F1
#
_cell.length_a   1.000
_cell.length_b   1.000
_cell.length_c   1.000
_cell.angle_alpha   90.00
_cell.angle_beta   90.00
_cell.angle_gamma   90.00
#
_symmetry.space_group_name_H-M   'P 1'
#
loop_
_entity.id
_entity.type
_entity.pdbx_description
1 polymer ?
#
loop_
_entity_poly.entity_id
_entity_poly.type
_entity_poly.pdbx_seq_one_letter_code
_entity_poly.pdbx_strand_id
1 'polypeptide(L)'
;LSHILYRATGMTPLQFADEYLFGPLGITTVYWLADRFGVECMSGALYLTPREMIKIAHLMLNNGSWNGDQVVSEDWVDYSTSQIVEQPYHDITPGYGYLWWISPEFGFYCAQGRFGQRIFIIPEYNIVLAFTCHINDWLIQPWDYFIEKFIIPAVLENNTQTSTSTETSETTDLPIYSILLFSTVGIGVIIIAWKQQSLRRFFKRSNYCSIKIPNPNCMVRQSNCLLR
;
A
#
# COMPACT_ATOMS: atom_id res chain seq x y z
N LEU A 1 0.91 -0.35 22.52
CA LEU A 1 0.61 1.03 22.08
C LEU A 1 -0.84 1.43 22.37
N SER A 2 -1.87 0.63 22.00
CA SER A 2 -3.29 0.96 22.24
C SER A 2 -3.63 1.53 23.61
N HIS A 3 -3.29 0.80 24.68
CA HIS A 3 -3.60 1.22 26.04
C HIS A 3 -2.77 2.42 26.52
N ILE A 4 -1.61 2.66 25.92
CA ILE A 4 -0.81 3.86 26.20
C ILE A 4 -1.51 5.08 25.59
N LEU A 5 -1.92 4.99 24.31
CA LEU A 5 -2.71 6.02 23.64
C LEU A 5 -3.96 6.34 24.45
N TYR A 6 -4.76 5.32 24.76
CA TYR A 6 -6.00 5.48 25.52
C TYR A 6 -5.78 6.18 26.87
N ARG A 7 -4.74 5.81 27.62
CA ARG A 7 -4.44 6.45 28.91
C ARG A 7 -3.90 7.88 28.77
N ALA A 8 -3.18 8.17 27.68
CA ALA A 8 -2.58 9.48 27.46
C ALA A 8 -3.58 10.51 26.93
N THR A 9 -4.54 10.09 26.10
CA THR A 9 -5.47 10.98 25.40
C THR A 9 -6.89 10.92 25.94
N GLY A 10 -7.27 9.81 26.61
CA GLY A 10 -8.65 9.53 26.99
C GLY A 10 -9.53 9.06 25.81
N MET A 11 -8.96 8.89 24.61
CA MET A 11 -9.66 8.45 23.40
C MET A 11 -9.30 7.00 23.06
N THR A 12 -10.27 6.20 22.60
CA THR A 12 -9.93 4.89 22.03
C THR A 12 -9.12 5.07 20.74
N PRO A 13 -8.30 4.08 20.32
CA PRO A 13 -7.59 4.16 19.04
C PRO A 13 -8.48 4.47 17.84
N LEU A 14 -9.71 3.94 17.79
CA LEU A 14 -10.65 4.30 16.73
C LEU A 14 -11.06 5.77 16.79
N GLN A 15 -11.43 6.29 17.97
CA GLN A 15 -11.80 7.70 18.14
C GLN A 15 -10.66 8.65 17.77
N PHE A 16 -9.45 8.34 18.24
CA PHE A 16 -8.27 9.14 17.93
C PHE A 16 -7.95 9.09 16.43
N ALA A 17 -8.03 7.92 15.81
CA ALA A 17 -7.82 7.80 14.37
C ALA A 17 -8.90 8.53 13.58
N ASP A 18 -10.17 8.45 13.97
CA ASP A 18 -11.27 9.19 13.32
C ASP A 18 -11.05 10.71 13.35
N GLU A 19 -10.59 11.25 14.48
CA GLU A 19 -10.35 12.70 14.62
C GLU A 19 -9.10 13.16 13.85
N TYR A 20 -7.99 12.45 13.97
CA TYR A 20 -6.67 12.94 13.53
C TYR A 20 -6.16 12.32 12.23
N LEU A 21 -6.77 11.23 11.73
CA LEU A 21 -6.28 10.51 10.55
C LEU A 21 -7.40 10.15 9.57
N PHE A 22 -8.35 9.30 9.96
CA PHE A 22 -9.41 8.81 9.09
C PHE A 22 -10.35 9.93 8.66
N GLY A 23 -10.77 10.81 9.57
CA GLY A 23 -11.58 11.99 9.26
C GLY A 23 -10.92 12.90 8.21
N PRO A 24 -9.69 13.40 8.44
CA PRO A 24 -8.95 14.21 7.47
C PRO A 24 -8.77 13.53 6.10
N LEU A 25 -8.53 12.22 6.08
CA LEU A 25 -8.39 11.45 4.83
C LEU A 25 -9.75 11.11 4.18
N GLY A 26 -10.87 11.35 4.87
CA GLY A 26 -12.20 10.93 4.43
C GLY A 26 -12.33 9.41 4.37
N ILE A 27 -11.67 8.69 5.27
CA ILE A 27 -11.81 7.25 5.46
C ILE A 27 -13.06 7.01 6.30
N THR A 28 -14.11 6.47 5.68
CA THR A 28 -15.42 6.28 6.33
C THR A 28 -15.83 4.83 6.53
N THR A 29 -15.19 3.90 5.81
CA THR A 29 -15.51 2.47 5.86
C THR A 29 -14.43 1.77 6.69
N VAL A 30 -14.57 1.88 8.01
CA VAL A 30 -13.62 1.35 9.00
C VAL A 30 -14.34 0.35 9.91
N TYR A 31 -13.69 -0.77 10.17
CA TYR A 31 -14.03 -1.63 11.28
C TYR A 31 -12.75 -2.03 12.01
N TRP A 32 -12.69 -1.88 13.32
CA TRP A 32 -11.49 -2.18 14.10
C TRP A 32 -11.87 -2.95 15.35
N LEU A 33 -11.31 -4.15 15.49
CA LEU A 33 -11.67 -5.05 16.58
C LEU A 33 -11.14 -4.54 17.94
N ALA A 34 -12.07 -4.34 18.87
CA ALA A 34 -11.79 -4.00 20.26
C ALA A 34 -11.49 -5.23 21.13
N ASP A 35 -10.67 -5.03 22.15
CA ASP A 35 -10.48 -6.00 23.23
C ASP A 35 -11.67 -6.02 24.21
N ARG A 36 -11.57 -6.86 25.25
CA ARG A 36 -12.62 -6.98 26.28
C ARG A 36 -12.89 -5.70 27.08
N PHE A 37 -12.01 -4.70 26.98
CA PHE A 37 -12.14 -3.40 27.64
C PHE A 37 -12.65 -2.32 26.69
N GLY A 38 -13.01 -2.67 25.44
CA GLY A 38 -13.49 -1.72 24.45
C GLY A 38 -12.38 -0.91 23.79
N VAL A 39 -11.12 -1.34 23.87
CA VAL A 39 -9.97 -0.65 23.26
C VAL A 39 -9.49 -1.41 22.03
N GLU A 40 -9.38 -0.75 20.88
CA GLU A 40 -8.97 -1.39 19.63
C GLU A 40 -7.50 -1.84 19.63
N CYS A 41 -7.25 -2.99 19.02
CA CYS A 41 -5.91 -3.57 18.97
C CYS A 41 -5.05 -2.89 17.89
N MET A 42 -4.08 -2.06 18.26
CA MET A 42 -3.27 -1.31 17.29
C MET A 42 -2.26 -2.16 16.52
N SER A 43 -2.01 -3.40 16.94
CA SER A 43 -1.12 -4.31 16.22
C SER A 43 -1.79 -5.02 15.03
N GLY A 44 -3.11 -4.88 14.84
CA GLY A 44 -3.82 -5.54 13.74
C GLY A 44 -5.35 -5.43 13.83
N ALA A 45 -6.06 -6.30 13.12
CA ALA A 45 -7.53 -6.36 13.13
C ALA A 45 -8.26 -5.06 12.75
N LEU A 46 -7.56 -4.17 12.02
CA LEU A 46 -8.13 -3.04 11.32
C LEU A 46 -8.57 -3.50 9.92
N TYR A 47 -9.83 -3.30 9.61
CA TYR A 47 -10.45 -3.64 8.34
C TYR A 47 -10.72 -2.35 7.57
N LEU A 48 -10.06 -2.24 6.43
CA LEU A 48 -10.18 -1.15 5.48
C LEU A 48 -10.42 -1.73 4.09
N THR A 49 -11.07 -0.96 3.22
CA THR A 49 -11.07 -1.31 1.79
C THR A 49 -9.69 -0.98 1.19
N PRO A 50 -9.26 -1.63 0.10
CA PRO A 50 -8.01 -1.28 -0.58
C PRO A 50 -7.93 0.21 -0.98
N ARG A 51 -9.08 0.83 -1.27
CA ARG A 51 -9.17 2.27 -1.57
C ARG A 51 -8.80 3.11 -0.36
N GLU A 52 -9.25 2.73 0.83
CA GLU A 52 -8.91 3.42 2.08
C GLU A 52 -7.45 3.20 2.48
N MET A 53 -6.92 1.99 2.27
CA MET A 53 -5.50 1.68 2.49
C MET A 53 -4.58 2.60 1.66
N ILE A 54 -4.94 2.87 0.40
CA ILE A 54 -4.14 3.75 -0.47
C ILE A 54 -4.17 5.21 -0.03
N LYS A 55 -5.21 5.66 0.67
CA LYS A 55 -5.20 7.02 1.23
C LYS A 55 -4.07 7.20 2.24
N ILE A 56 -3.85 6.19 3.08
CA ILE A 56 -2.73 6.15 4.03
C ILE A 56 -1.40 6.10 3.27
N ALA A 57 -1.29 5.22 2.27
CA ALA A 57 -0.08 5.12 1.45
C ALA A 57 0.27 6.46 0.77
N HIS A 58 -0.74 7.11 0.20
CA HIS A 58 -0.61 8.39 -0.49
C HIS A 58 -0.26 9.53 0.47
N LEU A 59 -0.84 9.54 1.68
CA LEU A 59 -0.45 10.48 2.72
C LEU A 59 1.06 10.38 3.00
N MET A 60 1.57 9.17 3.20
CA MET A 60 2.98 8.94 3.48
C MET A 60 3.87 9.28 2.28
N LEU A 61 3.45 8.95 1.06
CA LEU A 61 4.14 9.32 -0.18
C LEU A 61 4.29 10.85 -0.34
N ASN A 62 3.35 11.63 0.20
CA ASN A 62 3.35 13.08 0.15
C ASN A 62 3.83 13.71 1.46
N ASN A 63 4.76 13.06 2.16
CA ASN A 63 5.38 13.59 3.36
C ASN A 63 4.36 14.04 4.42
N GLY A 64 3.22 13.34 4.50
CA GLY A 64 2.17 13.60 5.49
C GLY A 64 1.21 14.74 5.13
N SER A 65 1.28 15.27 3.89
CA SER A 65 0.31 16.23 3.37
C SER A 65 -0.88 15.54 2.68
N TRP A 66 -2.08 16.02 2.97
CA TRP A 66 -3.32 15.59 2.33
C TRP A 66 -4.13 16.80 1.86
N ASN A 67 -4.32 16.93 0.55
CA ASN A 67 -5.03 18.07 -0.07
C ASN A 67 -4.50 19.47 0.31
N GLY A 68 -3.23 19.57 0.72
CA GLY A 68 -2.60 20.82 1.16
C GLY A 68 -2.59 21.00 2.69
N ASP A 69 -3.30 20.16 3.44
CA ASP A 69 -3.27 20.17 4.90
C ASP A 69 -2.22 19.17 5.41
N GLN A 70 -1.42 19.59 6.41
CA GLN A 70 -0.44 18.71 7.04
C GLN A 70 -1.13 17.84 8.10
N VAL A 71 -1.34 16.56 7.80
CA VAL A 71 -1.99 15.61 8.72
C VAL A 71 -0.96 14.93 9.62
N VAL A 72 0.19 14.58 9.05
CA VAL A 72 1.34 13.99 9.76
C VAL A 72 2.54 14.86 9.44
N SER A 73 3.38 15.26 10.40
CA SER A 73 4.53 16.12 10.08
C SER A 73 5.51 15.42 9.14
N GLU A 74 6.10 16.17 8.20
CA GLU A 74 7.14 15.68 7.27
C GLU A 74 8.29 15.01 8.03
N ASP A 75 8.81 15.66 9.08
CA ASP A 75 9.85 15.09 9.96
C ASP A 75 9.46 13.72 10.55
N TRP A 76 8.17 13.52 10.85
CA TRP A 76 7.71 12.23 11.37
C TRP A 76 7.59 11.18 10.28
N VAL A 77 7.18 11.55 9.07
CA VAL A 77 7.22 10.64 7.92
C VAL A 77 8.65 10.15 7.72
N ASP A 78 9.60 11.07 7.56
CA ASP A 78 11.01 10.75 7.34
C ASP A 78 11.57 9.88 8.46
N TYR A 79 11.34 10.27 9.72
CA TYR A 79 11.85 9.54 10.87
C TYR A 79 11.20 8.15 11.00
N SER A 80 9.88 8.06 10.82
CA SER A 80 9.14 6.80 10.96
C SER A 80 9.48 5.78 9.88
N THR A 81 9.87 6.23 8.69
CA THR A 81 10.24 5.39 7.54
C THR A 81 11.74 5.22 7.37
N SER A 82 12.56 5.79 8.26
CA SER A 82 14.00 5.54 8.32
C SER A 82 14.31 4.18 8.94
N GLN A 83 15.42 3.57 8.55
CA GLN A 83 15.84 2.28 9.12
C GLN A 83 16.37 2.49 10.53
N ILE A 84 15.53 2.22 11.53
CA ILE A 84 15.88 2.30 12.95
C ILE A 84 16.57 1.02 13.41
N VAL A 85 16.14 -0.14 12.91
CA VAL A 85 16.66 -1.45 13.29
C VAL A 85 16.87 -2.32 12.05
N GLU A 86 17.95 -3.10 12.06
CA GLU A 86 18.22 -4.15 11.08
C GLU A 86 17.52 -5.47 11.43
N GLN A 87 17.00 -6.14 10.42
CA GLN A 87 16.33 -7.42 10.46
C GLN A 87 16.98 -8.35 9.43
N PRO A 88 18.15 -8.93 9.76
CA PRO A 88 18.99 -9.66 8.80
C PRO A 88 18.35 -10.95 8.26
N TYR A 89 17.22 -11.39 8.82
CA TYR A 89 16.47 -12.57 8.39
C TYR A 89 15.31 -12.25 7.43
N HIS A 90 15.13 -10.97 7.07
CA HIS A 90 14.13 -10.52 6.11
C HIS A 90 14.83 -10.00 4.86
N ASP A 91 15.17 -10.90 3.94
CA ASP A 91 15.97 -10.61 2.73
C ASP A 91 15.44 -9.41 1.94
N ILE A 92 14.11 -9.27 1.82
CA ILE A 92 13.48 -8.22 1.02
C ILE A 92 13.32 -6.91 1.79
N THR A 93 12.99 -6.98 3.08
CA THR A 93 12.80 -5.80 3.94
C THR A 93 13.69 -5.91 5.17
N PRO A 94 15.01 -5.77 4.98
CA PRO A 94 15.97 -5.96 6.06
C PRO A 94 15.96 -4.80 7.06
N GLY A 95 15.20 -3.73 6.82
CA GLY A 95 15.04 -2.62 7.75
C GLY A 95 13.69 -2.61 8.45
N TYR A 96 13.65 -2.04 9.65
CA TYR A 96 12.43 -1.69 10.36
C TYR A 96 12.50 -0.28 10.93
N GLY A 97 11.43 0.48 10.73
CA GLY A 97 11.22 1.81 11.30
C GLY A 97 10.14 1.79 12.37
N TYR A 98 9.43 2.90 12.52
CA TYR A 98 8.27 2.98 13.41
C TYR A 98 7.04 2.37 12.73
N LEU A 99 6.91 1.04 12.84
CA LEU A 99 5.83 0.23 12.26
C LEU A 99 5.89 0.03 10.74
N TRP A 100 7.00 0.41 10.11
CA TRP A 100 7.26 0.22 8.69
C TRP A 100 8.38 -0.78 8.45
N TRP A 101 8.16 -1.68 7.50
CA TRP A 101 9.20 -2.55 6.94
C TRP A 101 9.89 -1.80 5.81
N ILE A 102 11.22 -1.79 5.82
CA ILE A 102 12.00 -0.92 4.95
C ILE A 102 12.92 -1.77 4.09
N SER A 103 12.96 -1.44 2.81
CA SER A 103 13.89 -2.01 1.85
C SER A 103 14.74 -0.89 1.23
N PRO A 104 15.94 -0.63 1.77
CA PRO A 104 16.84 0.36 1.17
C PRO A 104 17.28 -0.02 -0.24
N GLU A 105 17.51 -1.32 -0.48
CA GLU A 105 17.95 -1.83 -1.78
C GLU A 105 16.91 -1.61 -2.88
N PHE A 106 15.63 -1.84 -2.57
CA PHE A 106 14.54 -1.68 -3.52
C PHE A 106 13.84 -0.30 -3.44
N GLY A 107 14.34 0.61 -2.60
CA GLY A 107 13.84 1.99 -2.51
C GLY A 107 12.38 2.11 -2.08
N PHE A 108 11.86 1.16 -1.28
CA PHE A 108 10.48 1.18 -0.80
C PHE A 108 10.39 0.94 0.71
N TYR A 109 9.27 1.38 1.28
CA TYR A 109 8.84 0.96 2.60
C TYR A 109 7.38 0.49 2.56
N CYS A 110 7.01 -0.40 3.48
CA CYS A 110 5.71 -1.02 3.45
C CYS A 110 5.17 -1.40 4.83
N ALA A 111 3.85 -1.41 4.97
CA ALA A 111 3.16 -2.04 6.08
C ALA A 111 2.85 -3.49 5.70
N GLN A 112 3.18 -4.45 6.57
CA GLN A 112 2.98 -5.87 6.32
C GLN A 112 2.05 -6.51 7.35
N GLY A 113 0.99 -7.13 6.86
CA GLY A 113 0.06 -7.93 7.65
C GLY A 113 0.12 -9.42 7.31
N ARG A 114 -0.40 -10.24 8.22
CA ARG A 114 -0.53 -11.69 8.03
C ARG A 114 -1.42 -12.01 6.83
N PHE A 115 -1.14 -13.14 6.18
CA PHE A 115 -1.89 -13.65 5.02
C PHE A 115 -1.83 -12.77 3.77
N GLY A 116 -0.79 -11.93 3.65
CA GLY A 116 -0.47 -11.16 2.45
C GLY A 116 -1.12 -9.78 2.35
N GLN A 117 -1.55 -9.19 3.47
CA GLN A 117 -1.97 -7.79 3.47
C GLN A 117 -0.72 -6.90 3.33
N ARG A 118 -0.70 -5.99 2.36
CA ARG A 118 0.43 -5.08 2.15
C ARG A 118 -0.03 -3.69 1.76
N ILE A 119 0.71 -2.68 2.21
CA ILE A 119 0.69 -1.33 1.67
C ILE A 119 2.13 -0.99 1.31
N PHE A 120 2.44 -0.79 0.02
CA PHE A 120 3.76 -0.36 -0.43
C PHE A 120 3.75 1.11 -0.82
N ILE A 121 4.85 1.78 -0.49
CA ILE A 121 5.15 3.14 -0.92
C ILE A 121 6.53 3.10 -1.56
N ILE A 122 6.62 3.54 -2.82
CA ILE A 122 7.84 3.56 -3.62
C ILE A 122 8.07 5.01 -4.06
N PRO A 123 8.75 5.84 -3.24
CA PRO A 123 8.87 7.28 -3.46
C PRO A 123 9.54 7.64 -4.79
N GLU A 124 10.59 6.92 -5.18
CA GLU A 124 11.35 7.18 -6.42
C GLU A 124 10.44 7.20 -7.66
N TYR A 125 9.45 6.32 -7.72
CA TYR A 125 8.54 6.21 -8.85
C TYR A 125 7.20 6.91 -8.63
N ASN A 126 7.00 7.51 -7.45
CA ASN A 126 5.72 8.09 -7.03
C ASN A 126 4.59 7.05 -7.15
N ILE A 127 4.84 5.84 -6.63
CA ILE A 127 3.91 4.71 -6.69
C ILE A 127 3.46 4.33 -5.28
N VAL A 128 2.16 4.07 -5.14
CA VAL A 128 1.58 3.38 -3.98
C VAL A 128 0.82 2.16 -4.42
N LEU A 129 0.87 1.11 -3.60
CA LEU A 129 0.18 -0.15 -3.85
C LEU A 129 -0.53 -0.61 -2.58
N ALA A 130 -1.74 -1.10 -2.72
CA ALA A 130 -2.39 -1.91 -1.70
C ALA A 130 -2.62 -3.32 -2.23
N PHE A 131 -2.36 -4.31 -1.38
CA PHE A 131 -2.67 -5.71 -1.61
C PHE A 131 -3.51 -6.21 -0.44
N THR A 132 -4.65 -6.82 -0.77
CA THR A 132 -5.45 -7.61 0.17
C THR A 132 -5.59 -9.00 -0.40
N CYS A 133 -5.29 -10.03 0.39
CA CYS A 133 -5.45 -11.42 -0.03
C CYS A 133 -5.59 -12.34 1.19
N HIS A 134 -5.69 -13.65 0.97
CA HIS A 134 -5.69 -14.64 2.04
C HIS A 134 -4.78 -15.81 1.66
N ILE A 135 -3.47 -15.58 1.77
CA ILE A 135 -2.43 -16.58 1.44
C ILE A 135 -2.03 -17.29 2.72
N ASN A 136 -2.31 -18.59 2.81
CA ASN A 136 -1.98 -19.42 3.98
C ASN A 136 -0.49 -19.81 4.03
N ASP A 137 0.19 -19.75 2.89
CA ASP A 137 1.60 -20.11 2.77
C ASP A 137 2.50 -18.89 2.91
N TRP A 138 3.21 -18.83 4.03
CA TRP A 138 4.12 -17.73 4.36
C TRP A 138 5.37 -17.67 3.50
N LEU A 139 5.74 -18.80 2.86
CA LEU A 139 6.92 -18.88 2.00
C LEU A 139 6.66 -18.26 0.63
N ILE A 140 5.40 -18.08 0.26
CA ILE A 140 5.00 -17.44 -1.00
C ILE A 140 4.83 -15.94 -0.74
N GLN A 141 5.90 -15.18 -0.93
CA GLN A 141 5.88 -13.72 -0.94
C GLN A 141 6.14 -13.21 -2.36
N PRO A 142 5.18 -13.25 -3.28
CA PRO A 142 5.42 -12.97 -4.70
C PRO A 142 5.53 -11.46 -4.98
N TRP A 143 5.61 -10.62 -3.95
CA TRP A 143 5.42 -9.18 -4.06
C TRP A 143 6.59 -8.50 -4.75
N ASP A 144 7.82 -8.91 -4.41
CA ASP A 144 9.05 -8.54 -5.10
C ASP A 144 8.95 -8.85 -6.60
N TYR A 145 8.61 -10.09 -6.94
CA TYR A 145 8.44 -10.53 -8.32
C TYR A 145 7.35 -9.74 -9.04
N PHE A 146 6.21 -9.49 -8.41
CA PHE A 146 5.14 -8.68 -9.00
C PHE A 146 5.57 -7.23 -9.19
N ILE A 147 6.21 -6.62 -8.19
CA ILE A 147 6.64 -5.23 -8.24
C ILE A 147 7.70 -5.04 -9.32
N GLU A 148 8.77 -5.85 -9.30
CA GLU A 148 9.89 -5.74 -10.22
C GLU A 148 9.56 -6.15 -11.66
N LYS A 149 8.80 -7.25 -11.84
CA LYS A 149 8.61 -7.82 -13.18
C LYS A 149 7.39 -7.24 -13.90
N PHE A 150 6.42 -6.69 -13.18
CA PHE A 150 5.18 -6.22 -13.79
C PHE A 150 4.89 -4.75 -13.49
N ILE A 151 4.97 -4.34 -12.21
CA ILE A 151 4.48 -3.01 -11.82
C ILE A 151 5.46 -1.91 -12.24
N ILE A 152 6.73 -2.01 -11.86
CA ILE A 152 7.75 -1.01 -12.20
C ILE A 152 7.89 -0.89 -13.73
N PRO A 153 8.09 -1.97 -14.51
CA PRO A 153 8.19 -1.88 -15.96
C PRO A 153 6.97 -1.22 -16.61
N ALA A 154 5.75 -1.60 -16.21
CA ALA A 154 4.53 -1.01 -16.76
C ALA A 154 4.41 0.49 -16.48
N VAL A 155 4.90 0.97 -15.32
CA VAL A 155 4.89 2.40 -15.00
C VAL A 155 5.96 3.15 -15.79
N LEU A 156 7.12 2.55 -16.02
CA LEU A 156 8.22 3.15 -16.77
C LEU A 156 7.94 3.22 -18.28
N GLU A 157 7.37 2.17 -18.89
CA GLU A 157 7.04 2.14 -20.32
C GLU A 157 6.04 3.23 -20.73
N ASN A 158 5.04 3.50 -19.89
CA ASN A 158 4.06 4.57 -20.12
C ASN A 158 4.68 5.98 -20.07
N ASN A 159 5.75 6.18 -19.30
CA ASN A 159 6.44 7.47 -19.23
C ASN A 159 7.21 7.76 -20.52
N THR A 160 7.78 6.73 -21.14
CA THR A 160 8.55 6.83 -22.39
C THR A 160 7.66 7.14 -23.59
N GLN A 161 6.38 6.76 -23.56
CA GLN A 161 5.42 7.10 -24.63
C GLN A 161 4.86 8.53 -24.51
N THR A 162 4.87 9.10 -23.30
CA THR A 162 4.31 10.44 -23.04
C THR A 162 5.28 11.57 -23.43
N SER A 163 6.58 11.29 -23.55
CA SER A 163 7.62 12.28 -23.86
C SER A 163 7.87 12.54 -25.35
N THR A 164 7.12 11.91 -26.27
CA THR A 164 7.39 11.97 -27.72
C THR A 164 6.29 12.61 -28.58
N SER A 165 5.31 13.33 -27.99
CA SER A 165 4.29 14.05 -28.78
C SER A 165 4.20 15.53 -28.39
N THR A 166 4.52 16.39 -29.36
CA THR A 166 4.41 17.85 -29.32
C THR A 166 2.97 18.29 -29.63
N GLU A 167 2.44 19.16 -28.76
CA GLU A 167 1.31 20.11 -28.92
C GLU A 167 -0.01 19.63 -29.58
N THR A 168 -1.04 19.42 -28.75
CA THR A 168 -2.31 20.18 -28.78
C THR A 168 -3.11 19.90 -27.51
N SER A 169 -3.85 20.90 -27.05
CA SER A 169 -4.59 20.91 -25.79
C SER A 169 -5.64 19.80 -25.68
N GLU A 170 -5.40 18.81 -24.83
CA GLU A 170 -6.42 18.09 -24.07
C GLU A 170 -5.74 17.26 -22.95
N THR A 171 -6.02 17.63 -21.70
CA THR A 171 -5.58 16.92 -20.48
C THR A 171 -6.03 15.46 -20.49
N THR A 172 -5.12 14.53 -20.77
CA THR A 172 -5.35 13.09 -20.67
C THR A 172 -4.94 12.58 -19.28
N ASP A 173 -5.95 12.24 -18.48
CA ASP A 173 -5.84 11.56 -17.19
C ASP A 173 -5.02 10.25 -17.33
N LEU A 174 -3.95 10.06 -16.54
CA LEU A 174 -3.23 8.77 -16.47
C LEU A 174 -4.17 7.65 -15.96
N PRO A 175 -4.11 6.42 -16.52
CA PRO A 175 -5.06 5.36 -16.19
C PRO A 175 -4.82 4.76 -14.80
N ILE A 176 -5.92 4.59 -14.05
CA ILE A 176 -5.99 3.78 -12.83
C ILE A 176 -5.88 2.31 -13.23
N TYR A 177 -4.85 1.60 -12.76
CA TYR A 177 -4.78 0.15 -12.95
C TYR A 177 -5.35 -0.55 -11.72
N SER A 178 -6.57 -1.06 -11.86
CA SER A 178 -7.14 -2.04 -10.93
C SER A 178 -6.90 -3.42 -11.51
N ILE A 179 -5.82 -4.09 -11.09
CA ILE A 179 -5.57 -5.46 -11.51
C ILE A 179 -6.26 -6.38 -10.51
N LEU A 180 -7.37 -6.98 -10.94
CA LEU A 180 -8.01 -8.08 -10.24
C LEU A 180 -7.38 -9.39 -10.74
N LEU A 181 -6.44 -9.92 -9.97
CA LEU A 181 -5.97 -11.28 -10.18
C LEU A 181 -6.94 -12.22 -9.46
N PHE A 182 -7.74 -12.96 -10.22
CA PHE A 182 -8.45 -14.13 -9.73
C PHE A 182 -7.60 -15.35 -10.02
N SER A 183 -6.95 -15.92 -9.00
CA SER A 183 -6.48 -17.30 -9.13
C SER A 183 -7.66 -18.23 -8.87
N THR A 184 -7.74 -19.35 -9.61
CA THR A 184 -8.75 -20.42 -9.42
C THR A 184 -8.69 -21.08 -8.04
N VAL A 185 -7.81 -20.60 -7.14
CA VAL A 185 -7.57 -21.11 -5.78
C VAL A 185 -8.09 -20.13 -4.70
N GLY A 186 -8.95 -19.18 -5.05
CA GLY A 186 -9.59 -18.27 -4.07
C GLY A 186 -8.71 -17.10 -3.62
N ILE A 187 -7.66 -16.78 -4.37
CA ILE A 187 -6.83 -15.59 -4.12
C ILE A 187 -7.44 -14.45 -4.95
N GLY A 188 -8.21 -13.59 -4.28
CA GLY A 188 -8.49 -12.26 -4.82
C GLY A 188 -7.33 -11.35 -4.45
N VAL A 189 -6.47 -10.99 -5.40
CA VAL A 189 -5.51 -9.90 -5.21
C VAL A 189 -6.10 -8.67 -5.87
N ILE A 190 -6.39 -7.64 -5.07
CA ILE A 190 -6.72 -6.32 -5.57
C ILE A 190 -5.43 -5.54 -5.55
N ILE A 191 -4.86 -5.26 -6.72
CA ILE A 191 -3.74 -4.33 -6.89
C ILE A 191 -4.31 -3.03 -7.42
N ILE A 192 -4.07 -1.94 -6.70
CA ILE A 192 -4.30 -0.60 -7.21
C ILE A 192 -2.95 0.09 -7.20
N ALA A 193 -2.43 0.38 -8.39
CA ALA A 193 -1.22 1.15 -8.60
C ALA A 193 -1.58 2.54 -9.09
N TRP A 194 -0.90 3.57 -8.57
CA TRP A 194 -1.17 4.94 -8.96
C TRP A 194 0.09 5.79 -9.03
N LYS A 195 0.13 6.68 -10.03
CA LYS A 195 1.17 7.69 -10.24
C LYS A 195 0.56 9.08 -10.19
N GLN A 196 1.16 9.99 -9.44
CA GLN A 196 0.55 11.27 -9.10
C GLN A 196 0.44 12.26 -10.26
N GLN A 197 -0.78 12.73 -10.56
CA GLN A 197 -0.97 14.02 -11.27
C GLN A 197 -2.30 14.77 -11.03
N SER A 198 -3.40 14.18 -10.54
CA SER A 198 -4.49 14.93 -9.83
C SER A 198 -5.58 14.03 -9.20
N LEU A 199 -5.74 14.07 -7.87
CA LEU A 199 -6.59 13.15 -7.10
C LEU A 199 -8.06 13.54 -6.93
N ARG A 200 -8.44 14.79 -7.20
CA ARG A 200 -9.78 15.32 -6.88
C ARG A 200 -10.93 14.55 -7.57
N ARG A 201 -10.65 13.82 -8.64
CA ARG A 201 -11.64 13.05 -9.43
C ARG A 201 -11.68 11.56 -9.10
N PHE A 202 -10.61 10.97 -8.55
CA PHE A 202 -10.51 9.51 -8.34
C PHE A 202 -11.40 9.01 -7.20
N PHE A 203 -11.36 9.67 -6.04
CA PHE A 203 -12.27 9.35 -4.94
C PHE A 203 -13.75 9.64 -5.26
N LYS A 204 -14.01 10.30 -6.41
CA LYS A 204 -15.36 10.60 -6.91
C LYS A 204 -15.85 9.65 -8.02
N ARG A 205 -15.02 8.75 -8.58
CA ARG A 205 -15.39 7.86 -9.71
C ARG A 205 -15.34 6.37 -9.34
N SER A 206 -16.30 5.60 -9.87
CA SER A 206 -16.47 4.15 -9.63
C SER A 206 -15.95 3.25 -10.75
N ASN A 207 -15.22 3.75 -11.74
CA ASN A 207 -14.87 2.96 -12.93
C ASN A 207 -13.46 2.36 -12.86
N TYR A 208 -13.36 1.09 -13.25
CA TYR A 208 -12.19 0.21 -13.17
C TYR A 208 -11.52 0.05 -14.54
N CYS A 209 -10.20 -0.06 -14.58
CA CYS A 209 -9.46 -0.53 -15.76
C CYS A 209 -8.69 -1.81 -15.39
N SER A 210 -9.03 -2.93 -16.02
CA SER A 210 -8.45 -4.25 -15.73
C SER A 210 -7.25 -4.54 -16.64
N ILE A 211 -6.08 -4.81 -16.07
CA ILE A 211 -4.99 -5.47 -16.79
C ILE A 211 -5.22 -6.98 -16.70
N LYS A 212 -5.27 -7.68 -17.84
CA LYS A 212 -5.24 -9.15 -17.89
C LYS A 212 -3.80 -9.63 -17.73
N ILE A 213 -3.49 -10.28 -16.61
CA ILE A 213 -2.24 -11.02 -16.44
C ILE A 213 -2.46 -12.46 -16.95
N PRO A 214 -1.53 -13.04 -17.73
CA PRO A 214 -1.65 -14.42 -18.20
C PRO A 214 -1.74 -15.43 -17.03
N ASN A 215 -2.49 -16.50 -17.27
CA ASN A 215 -2.97 -17.53 -16.34
C ASN A 215 -2.07 -17.84 -15.12
N PRO A 216 -2.53 -17.63 -13.88
CA PRO A 216 -1.76 -17.92 -12.65
C PRO A 216 -1.47 -19.41 -12.43
N ASN A 217 -2.15 -20.33 -13.12
CA ASN A 217 -1.84 -21.77 -13.06
C ASN A 217 -0.49 -22.15 -13.70
N CYS A 218 0.14 -21.24 -14.45
CA CYS A 218 1.53 -21.44 -14.88
C CYS A 218 2.56 -21.22 -13.76
N MET A 219 2.22 -20.48 -12.69
CA MET A 219 3.18 -20.14 -11.63
C MET A 219 3.44 -21.30 -10.67
N VAL A 220 2.45 -22.17 -10.40
CA VAL A 220 2.63 -23.35 -9.53
C VAL A 220 3.62 -24.37 -10.12
N ARG A 221 3.87 -24.33 -11.44
CA ARG A 221 4.81 -25.27 -12.10
C ARG A 221 6.27 -24.82 -12.08
N GLN A 222 6.59 -23.54 -11.83
CA GLN A 222 7.99 -23.08 -11.88
C GLN A 222 8.74 -23.22 -10.54
N SER A 223 8.04 -23.31 -9.41
CA SER A 223 8.66 -23.52 -8.09
C SER A 223 9.25 -24.93 -7.88
N ASN A 224 8.97 -25.89 -8.77
CA ASN A 224 9.53 -27.24 -8.71
C ASN A 224 10.80 -27.46 -9.57
N CYS A 225 11.39 -26.42 -10.17
CA CYS A 225 12.58 -26.55 -11.03
C CYS A 225 13.88 -25.97 -10.46
N LEU A 226 13.92 -25.55 -9.18
CA LEU A 226 15.16 -25.04 -8.55
C LEU A 226 15.59 -25.83 -7.29
N LEU A 227 15.14 -27.07 -7.16
CA LEU A 227 15.71 -28.05 -6.21
C LEU A 227 16.06 -29.34 -6.96
N ARG A 228 17.17 -29.31 -7.68
CA ARG A 228 18.08 -30.45 -7.92
C ARG A 228 19.42 -29.97 -8.46
#